data_AF-K2J8J0-F1
#
_entry.id   AF-K2J8J0-F1
#
_cell.length_a   1.000
_cell.length_b   1.000
_cell.length_c   1.000
_cell.angle_alpha   90.00
_cell.angle_beta   90.00
_cell.angle_gamma   90.00
#
_symmetry.space_group_name_H-M   'P 1'
#
loop_
_entity.id
_entity.type
_entity.pdbx_description
1 polymer ?
#
loop_
_entity_poly.entity_id
_entity_poly.type
_entity_poly.pdbx_seq_one_letter_code
_entity_poly.pdbx_strand_id
1 'polypeptide(L)'
;MITTPDAQVLANVAAQYGWPAVIGTIFAVFSHQVLGRLLDRYLANKDASELQFHHRKELTEHRLFSVSTYWLNLGIDQLPFPTRYPVRTHMYRDMLKILVRTISVELESRLAELSADSSNAEWQRHATLVLSIAVTEYESRFREQGIPDIVIERFRDWNRVSLSYITHTIATLQDSEIADSNHKKTSFMLSAVLAAMKTAFIDVERTLIGLNGQLTGKHYRGKEIE
;
A
#
# COMPACT_ATOMS: atom_id res chain seq x y z
N MET A 1 -36.27 -15.54 -8.72
CA MET A 1 -37.45 -14.89 -9.34
C MET A 1 -36.97 -14.08 -10.54
N ILE A 2 -37.61 -14.23 -11.70
CA ILE A 2 -37.33 -13.39 -12.87
C ILE A 2 -38.13 -12.11 -12.67
N THR A 3 -37.45 -10.99 -12.46
CA THR A 3 -38.10 -9.68 -12.40
C THR A 3 -38.31 -9.21 -13.83
N THR A 4 -39.55 -9.28 -14.30
CA THR A 4 -39.93 -8.70 -15.58
C THR A 4 -39.73 -7.19 -15.52
N PRO A 5 -39.12 -6.57 -16.54
CA PRO A 5 -38.99 -5.12 -16.60
C PRO A 5 -40.37 -4.46 -16.49
N ASP A 6 -40.44 -3.40 -15.69
CA ASP A 6 -41.67 -2.67 -15.42
C ASP A 6 -42.29 -2.14 -16.72
N ALA A 7 -43.55 -2.46 -16.95
CA ALA A 7 -44.28 -2.12 -18.17
C ALA A 7 -44.29 -0.60 -18.43
N GLN A 8 -44.24 0.20 -17.37
CA GLN A 8 -44.22 1.66 -17.45
C GLN A 8 -42.88 2.20 -17.98
N VAL A 9 -41.77 1.53 -17.64
CA VAL A 9 -40.43 1.87 -18.16
C VAL A 9 -40.32 1.51 -19.63
N LEU A 10 -40.85 0.36 -20.04
CA LEU A 10 -40.85 -0.05 -21.45
C LEU A 10 -41.71 0.87 -22.31
N ALA A 11 -42.87 1.32 -21.81
CA ALA A 11 -43.74 2.26 -22.51
C ALA A 11 -43.08 3.64 -22.72
N ASN A 12 -42.36 4.13 -21.71
CA ASN A 12 -41.65 5.41 -21.79
C ASN A 12 -40.49 5.35 -22.80
N VAL A 13 -39.73 4.25 -22.81
CA VAL A 13 -38.64 4.04 -23.79
C VAL A 13 -39.20 3.87 -25.22
N ALA A 14 -40.34 3.19 -25.37
CA ALA A 14 -41.03 3.05 -26.66
C ALA A 14 -41.48 4.40 -27.23
N ALA A 15 -42.07 5.24 -26.38
CA ALA A 15 -42.56 6.55 -26.78
C ALA A 15 -41.44 7.52 -27.17
N GLN A 16 -40.27 7.40 -26.55
CA GLN A 16 -39.18 8.35 -26.72
C GLN A 16 -38.15 7.94 -27.79
N TYR A 17 -37.93 6.63 -27.97
CA TYR A 17 -36.87 6.10 -28.85
C TYR A 17 -37.35 5.02 -29.83
N GLY A 18 -38.64 4.66 -29.80
CA GLY A 18 -39.23 3.66 -30.68
C GLY A 18 -39.00 2.21 -30.22
N TRP A 19 -39.77 1.29 -30.82
CA TRP A 19 -39.76 -0.14 -30.50
C TRP A 19 -38.40 -0.85 -30.58
N PRO A 20 -37.45 -0.46 -31.47
CA PRO A 20 -36.12 -1.07 -31.48
C PRO A 20 -35.32 -0.87 -30.17
N ALA A 21 -35.47 0.29 -29.52
CA ALA A 21 -34.79 0.58 -28.24
C ALA A 21 -35.36 -0.24 -27.07
N VAL A 22 -36.65 -0.59 -27.13
CA VAL A 22 -37.33 -1.43 -26.14
C VAL A 22 -36.79 -2.85 -26.20
N ILE A 23 -36.63 -3.40 -27.41
CA ILE A 23 -36.07 -4.74 -27.63
C ILE A 23 -34.63 -4.79 -27.11
N GLY A 24 -33.83 -3.76 -27.38
CA GLY A 24 -32.46 -3.65 -26.87
C GLY A 24 -32.38 -3.65 -25.34
N THR A 25 -33.28 -2.93 -24.67
CA THR A 25 -33.36 -2.88 -23.21
C THR A 25 -33.73 -4.23 -22.60
N ILE A 26 -34.67 -4.95 -23.21
CA ILE A 26 -35.08 -6.30 -22.76
C ILE A 26 -33.90 -7.28 -22.90
N PHE A 27 -33.19 -7.25 -24.02
CA PHE A 27 -32.00 -8.09 -24.24
C PHE A 27 -30.87 -7.79 -23.25
N ALA A 28 -30.64 -6.52 -22.91
CA ALA A 28 -29.61 -6.12 -21.95
C ALA A 28 -29.92 -6.60 -20.53
N VAL A 29 -31.18 -6.50 -20.09
CA VAL A 29 -31.59 -6.97 -18.76
C VAL A 29 -31.56 -8.51 -18.70
N PHE A 30 -32.01 -9.19 -19.75
CA PHE A 30 -32.02 -10.65 -19.78
C PHE A 30 -30.60 -11.23 -19.87
N SER A 31 -29.70 -10.61 -20.65
CA SER A 31 -28.30 -11.02 -20.74
C SER A 31 -27.59 -10.83 -19.40
N HIS A 32 -27.81 -9.72 -18.70
CA HIS A 32 -27.21 -9.47 -17.39
C HIS A 32 -27.65 -10.51 -16.34
N GLN A 33 -28.94 -10.89 -16.34
CA GLN A 33 -29.49 -11.83 -15.36
C GLN A 33 -29.12 -13.30 -15.63
N VAL A 34 -29.01 -13.71 -16.89
CA VAL A 34 -28.66 -15.10 -17.25
C VAL A 34 -27.15 -15.31 -17.17
N LEU A 35 -26.34 -14.34 -17.62
CA LEU A 35 -24.88 -14.43 -17.57
C LEU A 35 -24.36 -14.40 -16.12
N GLY A 36 -24.95 -13.57 -15.25
CA GLY A 36 -24.60 -13.51 -13.83
C GLY A 36 -24.80 -14.86 -13.12
N ARG A 37 -25.96 -15.51 -13.31
CA ARG A 37 -26.24 -16.80 -12.64
C ARG A 37 -25.43 -17.98 -13.16
N LEU A 38 -24.98 -17.93 -14.42
CA LEU A 38 -24.09 -18.95 -14.99
C LEU A 38 -22.64 -18.76 -14.51
N LEU A 39 -22.20 -17.52 -14.38
CA LEU A 39 -20.90 -17.17 -13.78
C LEU A 39 -20.83 -17.57 -12.31
N ASP A 40 -21.86 -17.26 -11.51
CA ASP A 40 -21.89 -17.57 -10.08
C ASP A 40 -21.80 -19.08 -9.80
N ARG A 41 -22.44 -19.91 -10.65
CA ARG A 41 -22.42 -21.38 -10.50
C ARG A 41 -21.12 -22.03 -10.99
N TYR A 42 -20.42 -21.41 -11.93
CA TYR A 42 -19.14 -21.93 -12.43
C TYR A 42 -17.98 -21.54 -11.52
N LEU A 43 -18.05 -20.36 -10.88
CA LEU A 43 -17.04 -19.88 -9.92
C LEU A 43 -17.15 -20.59 -8.55
N ALA A 44 -18.37 -20.78 -8.03
CA ALA A 44 -18.60 -21.35 -6.70
C ALA A 44 -18.05 -22.79 -6.49
N ASN A 45 -17.90 -23.60 -7.53
CA ASN A 45 -17.46 -25.01 -7.40
C ASN A 45 -15.95 -25.22 -7.59
N LYS A 46 -15.18 -24.20 -8.01
CA LYS A 46 -13.72 -24.28 -8.21
C LYS A 46 -12.93 -23.52 -7.13
N ASP A 47 -13.59 -22.58 -6.46
CA ASP A 47 -12.98 -21.56 -5.60
C ASP A 47 -12.69 -21.98 -4.14
N ALA A 48 -13.11 -23.15 -3.67
CA ALA A 48 -12.97 -23.47 -2.24
C ALA A 48 -11.59 -24.05 -1.85
N SER A 49 -10.94 -24.83 -2.72
CA SER A 49 -9.68 -25.54 -2.37
C SER A 49 -8.44 -25.12 -3.17
N GLU A 50 -8.57 -24.62 -4.40
CA GLU A 50 -7.43 -24.05 -5.17
C GLU A 50 -7.12 -22.59 -4.77
N LEU A 51 -8.10 -21.88 -4.20
CA LEU A 51 -8.04 -20.44 -3.96
C LEU A 51 -7.16 -20.07 -2.76
N GLN A 52 -7.12 -20.90 -1.70
CA GLN A 52 -6.19 -20.71 -0.57
C GLN A 52 -4.71 -20.85 -0.99
N PHE A 53 -4.40 -21.72 -1.95
CA PHE A 53 -3.03 -21.92 -2.44
C PHE A 53 -2.60 -20.85 -3.45
N HIS A 54 -3.52 -20.39 -4.31
CA HIS A 54 -3.24 -19.31 -5.27
C HIS A 54 -3.17 -17.91 -4.63
N HIS A 55 -4.02 -17.59 -3.64
CA HIS A 55 -4.00 -16.27 -2.99
C HIS A 55 -2.68 -15.99 -2.27
N ARG A 56 -2.06 -16.99 -1.62
CA ARG A 56 -0.76 -16.78 -0.95
C ARG A 56 0.35 -16.37 -1.92
N LYS A 57 0.25 -16.78 -3.19
CA LYS A 57 1.16 -16.41 -4.27
C LYS A 57 0.93 -14.96 -4.75
N GLU A 58 -0.27 -14.39 -4.58
CA GLU A 58 -0.60 -13.02 -5.00
C GLU A 58 0.01 -11.94 -4.09
N LEU A 59 0.05 -12.13 -2.76
CA LEU A 59 0.59 -11.10 -1.86
C LEU A 59 2.11 -11.00 -1.92
N THR A 60 2.82 -12.13 -2.04
CA THR A 60 4.29 -12.12 -2.18
C THR A 60 4.74 -11.45 -3.48
N GLU A 61 3.89 -11.47 -4.51
CA GLU A 61 4.12 -10.80 -5.80
C GLU A 61 3.61 -9.35 -5.82
N HIS A 62 3.11 -8.84 -4.70
CA HIS A 62 2.59 -7.47 -4.63
C HIS A 62 3.64 -6.44 -5.04
N ARG A 63 3.20 -5.42 -5.79
CA ARG A 63 4.07 -4.39 -6.40
C ARG A 63 4.98 -3.68 -5.39
N LEU A 64 4.59 -3.62 -4.12
CA LEU A 64 5.43 -3.11 -3.04
C LEU A 64 6.81 -3.76 -3.04
N PHE A 65 6.89 -5.10 -3.12
CA PHE A 65 8.14 -5.84 -2.96
C PHE A 65 9.06 -5.71 -4.17
N SER A 66 8.50 -5.77 -5.38
CA SER A 66 9.27 -5.53 -6.61
C SER A 66 9.77 -4.08 -6.70
N VAL A 67 8.95 -3.09 -6.31
CA VAL A 67 9.36 -1.69 -6.24
C VAL A 67 10.41 -1.47 -5.15
N SER A 68 10.27 -2.07 -3.98
CA SER A 68 11.26 -1.99 -2.91
C SER A 68 12.60 -2.56 -3.36
N THR A 69 12.59 -3.70 -4.04
CA THR A 69 13.78 -4.33 -4.62
C THR A 69 14.47 -3.41 -5.63
N TYR A 70 13.70 -2.78 -6.53
CA TYR A 70 14.23 -1.78 -7.46
C TYR A 70 14.89 -0.60 -6.73
N TRP A 71 14.24 -0.04 -5.71
CA TRP A 71 14.79 1.10 -4.96
C TRP A 71 16.07 0.75 -4.22
N LEU A 72 16.12 -0.43 -3.59
CA LEU A 72 17.30 -0.90 -2.86
C LEU A 72 18.51 -1.14 -3.77
N ASN A 73 18.28 -1.67 -4.97
CA ASN A 73 19.35 -2.08 -5.88
C ASN A 73 19.78 -1.00 -6.87
N LEU A 74 18.89 -0.03 -7.18
CA LEU A 74 19.15 0.96 -8.22
C LEU A 74 18.58 2.34 -7.89
N GLY A 75 17.29 2.43 -7.55
CA GLY A 75 16.57 3.70 -7.52
C GLY A 75 17.16 4.73 -6.55
N ILE A 76 17.55 4.31 -5.32
CA ILE A 76 18.06 5.25 -4.31
C ILE A 76 19.40 5.85 -4.72
N ASP A 77 20.24 5.07 -5.40
CA ASP A 77 21.57 5.53 -5.83
C ASP A 77 21.48 6.53 -6.99
N GLN A 78 20.38 6.49 -7.75
CA GLN A 78 20.10 7.43 -8.85
C GLN A 78 19.40 8.72 -8.42
N LEU A 79 19.01 8.86 -7.14
CA LEU A 79 18.35 10.08 -6.67
C LEU A 79 19.28 11.30 -6.82
N PRO A 80 18.75 12.43 -7.34
CA PRO A 80 19.53 13.64 -7.61
C PRO A 80 19.81 14.41 -6.31
N PHE A 81 20.80 13.95 -5.54
CA PHE A 81 21.27 14.67 -4.37
C PHE A 81 22.36 15.71 -4.72
N PRO A 82 22.43 16.84 -4.00
CA PRO A 82 23.48 17.83 -4.22
C PRO A 82 24.89 17.24 -4.01
N THR A 83 25.73 17.31 -5.04
CA THR A 83 27.12 16.80 -4.98
C THR A 83 28.02 17.55 -4.00
N ARG A 84 27.61 18.77 -3.59
CA ARG A 84 28.34 19.62 -2.64
C ARG A 84 28.40 19.05 -1.22
N TYR A 85 27.49 18.12 -0.87
CA TYR A 85 27.39 17.56 0.48
C TYR A 85 27.47 16.02 0.43
N PRO A 86 28.64 15.43 0.12
CA PRO A 86 28.79 14.00 -0.09
C PRO A 86 28.51 13.15 1.17
N VAL A 87 28.98 13.55 2.36
CA VAL A 87 28.74 12.78 3.60
C VAL A 87 27.26 12.80 3.94
N ARG A 88 26.64 13.97 3.83
CA ARG A 88 25.20 14.14 3.99
C ARG A 88 24.41 13.25 3.01
N THR A 89 24.77 13.30 1.73
CA THR A 89 24.13 12.47 0.69
C THR A 89 24.24 10.98 0.99
N HIS A 90 25.41 10.51 1.43
CA HIS A 90 25.60 9.11 1.80
C HIS A 90 24.72 8.71 2.98
N MET A 91 24.66 9.54 4.03
CA MET A 91 23.81 9.31 5.18
C MET A 91 22.33 9.15 4.79
N TYR A 92 21.80 10.03 3.95
CA TYR A 92 20.40 9.94 3.53
C TYR A 92 20.10 8.76 2.62
N ARG A 93 21.01 8.39 1.71
CA ARG A 93 20.87 7.14 0.94
C ARG A 93 20.82 5.93 1.85
N ASP A 94 21.66 5.89 2.88
CA ASP A 94 21.64 4.81 3.87
C ASP A 94 20.32 4.82 4.67
N MET A 95 19.82 5.98 5.08
CA MET A 95 18.50 6.10 5.71
C MET A 95 17.39 5.54 4.82
N LEU A 96 17.34 5.94 3.55
CA LEU A 96 16.32 5.45 2.61
C LEU A 96 16.43 3.94 2.40
N LYS A 97 17.65 3.41 2.27
CA LYS A 97 17.88 1.96 2.12
C LYS A 97 17.41 1.20 3.34
N ILE A 98 17.68 1.71 4.54
CA ILE A 98 17.23 1.11 5.80
C ILE A 98 15.70 1.15 5.90
N LEU A 99 15.08 2.29 5.62
CA LEU A 99 13.62 2.46 5.64
C LEU A 99 12.94 1.45 4.71
N VAL A 100 13.33 1.46 3.43
CA VAL A 100 12.73 0.59 2.39
C VAL A 100 12.92 -0.87 2.75
N ARG A 101 14.14 -1.28 3.11
CA ARG A 101 14.46 -2.67 3.45
C ARG A 101 13.69 -3.14 4.68
N THR A 102 13.64 -2.32 5.73
CA THR A 102 13.00 -2.71 6.98
C THR A 102 11.50 -2.86 6.79
N ILE A 103 10.85 -1.87 6.18
CA ILE A 103 9.41 -1.94 5.91
C ILE A 103 9.07 -3.15 5.02
N SER A 104 9.83 -3.38 3.95
CA SER A 104 9.56 -4.50 3.04
C SER A 104 9.73 -5.84 3.74
N VAL A 105 10.82 -6.03 4.50
CA VAL A 105 11.12 -7.29 5.20
C VAL A 105 10.10 -7.58 6.30
N GLU A 106 9.76 -6.59 7.12
CA GLU A 106 8.79 -6.78 8.20
C GLU A 106 7.41 -7.14 7.64
N LEU A 107 6.95 -6.43 6.61
CA LEU A 107 5.66 -6.73 5.97
C LEU A 107 5.65 -8.10 5.28
N GLU A 108 6.71 -8.42 4.52
CA GLU A 108 6.85 -9.70 3.81
C GLU A 108 6.84 -10.88 4.79
N SER A 109 7.60 -10.77 5.89
CA SER A 109 7.70 -11.83 6.91
C SER A 109 6.38 -12.10 7.63
N ARG A 110 5.46 -11.13 7.68
CA ARG A 110 4.16 -11.21 8.37
C ARG A 110 2.97 -11.40 7.44
N LEU A 111 3.16 -11.54 6.12
CA LEU A 111 2.05 -11.70 5.16
C LEU A 111 1.15 -12.88 5.52
N ALA A 112 1.72 -14.00 5.95
CA ALA A 112 0.97 -15.18 6.35
C ALA A 112 0.01 -14.90 7.51
N GLU A 113 0.45 -14.09 8.47
CA GLU A 113 -0.33 -13.77 9.66
C GLU A 113 -1.34 -12.65 9.38
N LEU A 114 -1.00 -11.70 8.51
CA LEU A 114 -1.88 -10.60 8.08
C LEU A 114 -3.01 -11.08 7.15
N SER A 115 -2.78 -12.14 6.38
CA SER A 115 -3.78 -12.73 5.49
C SER A 115 -4.57 -13.88 6.12
N ALA A 116 -4.24 -14.27 7.35
CA ALA A 116 -4.95 -15.32 8.06
C ALA A 116 -6.39 -14.89 8.37
N ASP A 117 -7.32 -15.85 8.33
CA ASP A 117 -8.71 -15.63 8.70
C ASP A 117 -8.79 -15.26 10.18
N SER A 118 -9.19 -14.03 10.45
CA SER A 118 -9.38 -13.45 11.78
C SER A 118 -10.44 -12.36 11.72
N SER A 119 -10.97 -11.95 12.87
CA SER A 119 -11.95 -10.86 12.90
C SER A 119 -11.36 -9.54 12.40
N ASN A 120 -12.21 -8.63 11.93
CA ASN A 120 -11.77 -7.32 11.43
C ASN A 120 -10.96 -6.53 12.49
N ALA A 121 -11.36 -6.63 13.76
CA ALA A 121 -10.67 -5.98 14.87
C ALA A 121 -9.28 -6.61 15.14
N GLU A 122 -9.17 -7.94 15.04
CA GLU A 122 -7.89 -8.63 15.18
C GLU A 122 -6.94 -8.30 14.04
N TRP A 123 -7.43 -8.29 12.80
CA TRP A 123 -6.67 -7.89 11.63
C TRP A 123 -6.14 -6.47 11.77
N GLN A 124 -7.01 -5.51 12.14
CA GLN A 124 -6.62 -4.11 12.33
C GLN A 124 -5.53 -3.98 13.40
N ARG A 125 -5.74 -4.60 14.57
CA ARG A 125 -4.76 -4.60 15.66
C ARG A 125 -3.41 -5.16 15.19
N HIS A 126 -3.45 -6.26 14.44
CA HIS A 126 -2.24 -6.89 13.93
C HIS A 126 -1.52 -6.01 12.89
N ALA A 127 -2.26 -5.48 11.91
CA ALA A 127 -1.74 -4.56 10.90
C ALA A 127 -1.07 -3.32 11.53
N THR A 128 -1.71 -2.71 12.53
CA THR A 128 -1.14 -1.59 13.28
C THR A 128 0.13 -2.00 14.04
N LEU A 129 0.14 -3.19 14.66
CA LEU A 129 1.32 -3.69 15.37
C LEU A 129 2.50 -3.91 14.42
N VAL A 130 2.30 -4.56 13.28
CA VAL A 130 3.36 -4.79 12.28
C VAL A 130 3.94 -3.47 11.80
N LEU A 131 3.10 -2.48 11.50
CA LEU A 131 3.56 -1.15 11.13
C LEU A 131 4.39 -0.48 12.24
N SER A 132 3.94 -0.58 13.50
CA SER A 132 4.66 -0.03 14.65
C SER A 132 6.02 -0.70 14.88
N ILE A 133 6.10 -2.02 14.68
CA ILE A 133 7.36 -2.78 14.74
C ILE A 133 8.31 -2.28 13.65
N ALA A 134 7.85 -2.20 12.41
CA ALA A 134 8.66 -1.73 11.29
C ALA A 134 9.19 -0.30 11.52
N VAL A 135 8.36 0.58 12.11
CA VAL A 135 8.77 1.94 12.48
C VAL A 135 9.88 1.94 13.53
N THR A 136 9.68 1.18 14.59
CA THR A 136 10.66 1.08 15.69
C THR A 136 11.99 0.52 15.18
N GLU A 137 11.92 -0.51 14.33
CA GLU A 137 13.08 -1.21 13.81
C GLU A 137 13.92 -0.31 12.89
N TYR A 138 13.33 0.45 11.97
CA TYR A 138 14.13 1.32 11.10
C TYR A 138 14.79 2.45 11.90
N GLU A 139 14.12 2.97 12.93
CA GLU A 139 14.70 4.01 13.81
C GLU A 139 15.85 3.46 14.65
N SER A 140 15.75 2.22 15.15
CA SER A 140 16.86 1.54 15.82
C SER A 140 18.06 1.42 14.88
N ARG A 141 17.83 0.92 13.67
CA ARG A 141 18.86 0.76 12.65
C ARG A 141 19.49 2.08 12.22
N PHE A 142 18.74 3.19 12.23
CA PHE A 142 19.32 4.50 12.00
C PHE A 142 20.39 4.85 13.04
N ARG A 143 20.08 4.64 14.33
CA ARG A 143 21.02 4.87 15.44
C ARG A 143 22.23 3.95 15.34
N GLU A 144 22.01 2.67 15.05
CA GLU A 144 23.09 1.67 14.89
C GLU A 144 24.05 2.03 13.75
N GLN A 145 23.58 2.69 12.70
CA GLN A 145 24.43 3.19 11.61
C GLN A 145 25.11 4.54 11.91
N GLY A 146 24.90 5.10 13.10
CA GLY A 146 25.48 6.37 13.53
C GLY A 146 24.83 7.59 12.88
N ILE A 147 23.56 7.50 12.48
CA ILE A 147 22.79 8.67 12.04
C ILE A 147 22.50 9.55 13.26
N PRO A 148 22.79 10.86 13.22
CA PRO A 148 22.55 11.75 14.36
C PRO A 148 21.07 11.81 14.76
N ASP A 149 20.77 11.80 16.06
CA ASP A 149 19.39 11.79 16.57
C ASP A 149 18.54 12.95 16.05
N ILE A 150 19.12 14.14 15.88
CA ILE A 150 18.42 15.30 15.30
C ILE A 150 17.89 15.03 13.89
N VAL A 151 18.59 14.21 13.09
CA VAL A 151 18.14 13.79 11.76
C VAL A 151 16.99 12.79 11.89
N ILE A 152 17.07 11.87 12.84
CA ILE A 152 16.04 10.86 13.11
C ILE A 152 14.74 11.52 13.59
N GLU A 153 14.84 12.45 14.55
CA GLU A 153 13.70 13.22 15.06
C GLU A 153 13.04 14.02 13.95
N ARG A 154 13.83 14.73 13.12
CA ARG A 154 13.30 15.50 12.01
C ARG A 154 12.63 14.62 10.96
N PHE A 155 13.23 13.47 10.66
CA PHE A 155 12.64 12.49 9.76
C PHE A 155 11.31 11.94 10.32
N ARG A 156 11.24 11.66 11.63
CA ARG A 156 10.01 11.21 12.29
C ARG A 156 8.87 12.22 12.15
N ASP A 157 9.14 13.50 12.40
CA ASP A 157 8.15 14.57 12.29
C ASP A 157 7.52 14.62 10.90
N TRP A 158 8.32 14.37 9.87
CA TRP A 158 7.89 14.50 8.48
C TRP A 158 7.22 13.23 7.97
N ASN A 159 7.79 12.08 8.34
CA ASN A 159 7.19 10.79 8.04
C ASN A 159 5.84 10.59 8.77
N ARG A 160 5.53 11.42 9.78
CA ARG A 160 4.25 11.42 10.49
C ARG A 160 3.04 11.48 9.56
N VAL A 161 3.09 12.27 8.48
CA VAL A 161 1.97 12.38 7.52
C VAL A 161 1.76 11.06 6.79
N SER A 162 2.85 10.46 6.30
CA SER A 162 2.85 9.15 5.65
C SER A 162 2.35 8.03 6.57
N LEU A 163 2.80 8.01 7.83
CA LEU A 163 2.33 7.04 8.83
C LEU A 163 0.86 7.24 9.17
N SER A 164 0.42 8.49 9.32
CA SER A 164 -1.00 8.84 9.54
C SER A 164 -1.87 8.31 8.40
N TYR A 165 -1.46 8.50 7.15
CA TYR A 165 -2.17 7.97 5.99
C TYR A 165 -2.31 6.43 6.02
N ILE A 166 -1.23 5.70 6.36
CA ILE A 166 -1.28 4.24 6.45
C ILE A 166 -2.19 3.80 7.60
N THR A 167 -2.03 4.38 8.79
CA THR A 167 -2.86 4.03 9.96
C THR A 167 -4.35 4.33 9.75
N HIS A 168 -4.66 5.45 9.11
CA HIS A 168 -6.03 5.78 8.72
C HIS A 168 -6.58 4.75 7.72
N THR A 169 -5.79 4.37 6.72
CA THR A 169 -6.18 3.32 5.75
C THR A 169 -6.49 2.00 6.45
N ILE A 170 -5.64 1.58 7.40
CA ILE A 170 -5.87 0.37 8.21
C ILE A 170 -7.20 0.48 8.97
N ALA A 171 -7.50 1.62 9.58
CA ALA A 171 -8.76 1.84 10.27
C ALA A 171 -9.97 1.78 9.32
N THR A 172 -9.91 2.41 8.15
CA THR A 172 -11.00 2.38 7.16
C THR A 172 -11.26 0.99 6.60
N LEU A 173 -10.22 0.15 6.45
CA LEU A 173 -10.36 -1.23 5.96
C LEU A 173 -11.06 -2.16 6.96
N GLN A 174 -11.15 -1.79 8.24
CA GLN A 174 -11.89 -2.55 9.23
C GLN A 174 -13.37 -2.69 8.85
N ASP A 175 -13.98 -1.60 8.38
CA ASP A 175 -15.42 -1.51 8.09
C ASP A 175 -15.73 -1.54 6.59
N SER A 176 -14.73 -1.86 5.75
CA SER A 176 -14.87 -1.82 4.30
C SER A 176 -15.60 -3.06 3.76
N GLU A 177 -16.69 -2.83 3.03
CA GLU A 177 -17.41 -3.87 2.28
C GLU A 177 -16.65 -4.35 1.03
N ILE A 178 -15.74 -3.53 0.50
CA ILE A 178 -14.93 -3.85 -0.69
C ILE A 178 -13.77 -4.78 -0.32
N ALA A 179 -13.17 -4.56 0.85
CA ALA A 179 -12.12 -5.41 1.39
C ALA A 179 -12.73 -6.46 2.34
N ASP A 180 -13.55 -7.33 1.78
CA ASP A 180 -14.30 -8.38 2.48
C ASP A 180 -13.45 -9.49 3.12
N SER A 181 -12.16 -9.59 2.77
CA SER A 181 -11.22 -10.56 3.32
C SER A 181 -9.93 -9.92 3.81
N ASN A 182 -9.29 -10.53 4.81
CA ASN A 182 -8.00 -10.08 5.33
C ASN A 182 -6.90 -10.09 4.25
N HIS A 183 -7.04 -10.98 3.27
CA HIS A 183 -6.21 -10.98 2.08
C HIS A 183 -6.30 -9.67 1.28
N LYS A 184 -7.53 -9.25 0.92
CA LYS A 184 -7.76 -7.97 0.21
C LYS A 184 -7.34 -6.77 1.05
N LYS A 185 -7.67 -6.76 2.35
CA LYS A 185 -7.27 -5.70 3.28
C LYS A 185 -5.75 -5.55 3.34
N THR A 186 -5.03 -6.68 3.42
CA THR A 186 -3.57 -6.69 3.41
C THR A 186 -3.04 -6.13 2.09
N SER A 187 -3.60 -6.52 0.93
CA SER A 187 -3.21 -5.96 -0.36
C SER A 187 -3.41 -4.43 -0.45
N PHE A 188 -4.55 -3.92 0.01
CA PHE A 188 -4.80 -2.47 0.09
C PHE A 188 -3.83 -1.77 1.05
N MET A 189 -3.54 -2.37 2.20
CA MET A 189 -2.55 -1.85 3.15
C MET A 189 -1.15 -1.78 2.51
N LEU A 190 -0.71 -2.82 1.80
CA LEU A 190 0.58 -2.82 1.09
C LEU A 190 0.62 -1.74 0.00
N SER A 191 -0.50 -1.47 -0.67
CA SER A 191 -0.63 -0.38 -1.63
C SER A 191 -0.53 1.00 -0.97
N ALA A 192 -1.14 1.19 0.21
CA ALA A 192 -1.01 2.41 0.99
C ALA A 192 0.43 2.64 1.46
N VAL A 193 1.10 1.59 1.92
CA VAL A 193 2.53 1.64 2.28
C VAL A 193 3.37 2.03 1.06
N LEU A 194 3.12 1.43 -0.10
CA LEU A 194 3.83 1.78 -1.34
C LEU A 194 3.65 3.25 -1.72
N ALA A 195 2.44 3.79 -1.57
CA ALA A 195 2.18 5.21 -1.81
C ALA A 195 2.92 6.11 -0.81
N ALA A 196 2.86 5.77 0.49
CA ALA A 196 3.55 6.48 1.56
C ALA A 196 5.09 6.48 1.39
N MET A 197 5.67 5.36 0.94
CA MET A 197 7.11 5.26 0.69
C MET A 197 7.59 6.23 -0.41
N LYS A 198 6.78 6.44 -1.46
CA LYS A 198 7.11 7.44 -2.49
C LYS A 198 7.14 8.85 -1.93
N THR A 199 6.22 9.17 -1.03
CA THR A 199 6.19 10.45 -0.32
C THR A 199 7.41 10.62 0.58
N ALA A 200 7.84 9.57 1.28
CA ALA A 200 9.03 9.60 2.13
C ALA A 200 10.31 9.95 1.35
N PHE A 201 10.45 9.56 0.07
CA PHE A 201 11.59 9.96 -0.76
C PHE A 201 11.63 11.48 -1.01
N ILE A 202 10.46 12.08 -1.26
CA ILE A 202 10.34 13.54 -1.44
C ILE A 202 10.65 14.27 -0.14
N ASP A 203 10.17 13.74 0.98
CA ASP A 203 10.39 14.37 2.29
C ASP A 203 11.84 14.26 2.76
N VAL A 204 12.58 13.20 2.44
CA VAL A 204 14.01 13.13 2.74
C VAL A 204 14.80 14.23 2.03
N GLU A 205 14.44 14.58 0.79
CA GLU A 205 15.05 15.71 0.09
C GLU A 205 14.80 17.02 0.82
N ARG A 206 13.58 17.24 1.32
CA ARG A 206 13.29 18.41 2.14
C ARG A 206 14.17 18.42 3.41
N THR A 207 14.56 17.26 3.98
CA THR A 207 15.21 17.18 5.29
C THR A 207 16.61 17.76 5.20
N LEU A 208 17.24 17.55 4.05
CA LEU A 208 18.49 18.19 3.66
C LEU A 208 18.43 19.71 3.73
N ILE A 209 17.33 20.30 3.25
CA ILE A 209 17.16 21.75 3.19
C ILE A 209 16.85 22.30 4.58
N GLY A 210 15.99 21.60 5.33
CA GLY A 210 15.49 22.04 6.63
C GLY A 210 16.48 21.96 7.79
N LEU A 211 17.57 21.20 7.67
CA LEU A 211 18.61 21.03 8.70
C LEU A 211 19.94 21.74 8.39
N ASN A 212 19.95 22.64 7.39
CA ASN A 212 21.15 23.39 7.03
C ASN A 212 21.73 24.15 8.24
N GLY A 213 23.02 23.89 8.54
CA GLY A 213 23.74 24.50 9.66
C GLY A 213 23.61 23.78 11.01
N GLN A 214 22.59 22.93 11.21
CA GLN A 214 22.43 22.14 12.44
C GLN A 214 23.21 20.81 12.40
N LEU A 215 23.59 20.38 11.19
CA LEU A 215 24.37 19.16 10.97
C LEU A 215 25.88 19.42 10.89
N THR A 216 26.30 20.66 10.64
CA THR A 216 27.71 21.02 10.51
C THR A 216 28.46 20.71 11.81
N GLY A 217 29.58 19.99 11.71
CA GLY A 217 30.38 19.54 12.86
C GLY A 217 29.87 18.26 13.54
N LYS A 218 28.72 17.70 13.12
CA LYS A 218 28.31 16.34 13.51
C LYS A 218 29.05 15.31 12.67
N HIS A 219 29.08 14.07 13.16
CA HIS A 219 29.82 12.99 12.51
C HIS A 219 28.86 11.88 12.05
N TYR A 220 29.12 11.36 10.86
CA TYR A 220 28.47 10.17 10.32
C TYR A 220 29.56 9.18 9.88
N ARG A 221 29.59 7.99 10.50
CA ARG A 221 30.59 6.93 10.24
C ARG A 221 32.05 7.46 10.21
N GLY A 222 32.39 8.29 11.20
CA GLY A 222 33.73 8.85 11.35
C GLY A 222 34.08 9.99 10.38
N LYS A 223 33.13 10.43 9.54
CA LYS A 223 33.29 11.61 8.69
C LYS A 223 32.47 12.78 9.22
N GLU A 224 33.05 13.97 9.20
CA GLU A 224 32.32 15.19 9.53
C GLU A 224 31.27 15.49 8.45
N ILE A 225 30.06 15.84 8.88
CA ILE A 225 28.98 16.26 8.00
C ILE A 225 29.20 17.73 7.66
N GLU A 226 29.14 18.04 6.37
CA GLU A 226 29.27 19.40 5.83
C GLU A 226 28.17 20.34 6.34
#